data_AF-A0A0A1XRH5-F1
#
_entry.id   AF-A0A0A1XRH5-F1
#
_cell.length_a   1.000
_cell.length_b   1.000
_cell.length_c   1.000
_cell.angle_alpha   90.00
_cell.angle_beta   90.00
_cell.angle_gamma   90.00
#
_symmetry.space_group_name_H-M   'P 1'
#
loop_
_entity.id
_entity.type
_entity.pdbx_description
1 polymer ?
#
loop_
_entity_poly.entity_id
_entity_poly.type
_entity_poly.pdbx_seq_one_letter_code
_entity_poly.pdbx_strand_id
1 'polypeptide(L)'
;RRQSNDTDFYRDWSEYEHGFGDLNANYFLGLDKIHAITHSQAHELRFELEDFKNETRFAKYDSFAISNAQDKYELTVLGQYLGTAGDSFTYHRGEKFTTKDSDN
;
A
#
# COMPACT_ATOMS: atom_id res chain seq x y z
N ARG A 1 -6.13 5.80 0.44
CA ARG A 1 -6.09 7.24 0.10
C ARG A 1 -5.95 8.07 1.38
N ARG A 2 -5.15 9.15 1.36
CA ARG A 2 -5.00 10.14 2.44
C ARG A 2 -5.25 11.54 1.86
N GLN A 3 -6.17 12.30 2.45
CA GLN A 3 -6.58 13.65 2.03
C GLN A 3 -6.86 14.59 3.21
N SER A 4 -7.19 14.04 4.38
CA SER A 4 -7.40 14.78 5.63
C SER A 4 -6.92 13.98 6.83
N ASN A 5 -7.06 14.54 8.04
CA ASN A 5 -6.71 13.88 9.31
C ASN A 5 -7.90 13.15 9.97
N ASP A 6 -9.03 13.01 9.28
CA ASP A 6 -10.29 12.56 9.90
C ASP A 6 -10.37 11.03 10.10
N THR A 7 -9.43 10.28 9.54
CA THR A 7 -9.38 8.82 9.67
C THR A 7 -8.08 8.41 10.32
N ASP A 8 -8.16 7.71 11.45
CA ASP A 8 -7.01 7.09 12.09
C ASP A 8 -6.48 5.91 11.25
N PHE A 9 -5.17 5.85 11.05
CA PHE A 9 -4.46 4.75 10.36
C PHE A 9 -3.61 3.91 11.33
N TYR A 10 -3.58 4.24 12.63
CA TYR A 10 -2.92 3.42 13.66
C TYR A 10 -3.83 2.26 14.11
N ARG A 11 -4.09 1.37 13.15
CA ARG A 11 -5.05 0.26 13.24
C ARG A 11 -4.37 -1.07 13.55
N ASP A 12 -5.18 -2.02 14.01
CA ASP A 12 -4.73 -3.38 14.28
C ASP A 12 -4.61 -4.23 13.00
N TRP A 13 -4.09 -5.45 13.12
CA TRP A 13 -3.92 -6.37 12.00
C TRP A 13 -5.25 -6.65 11.28
N SER A 14 -6.31 -6.93 12.05
CA SER A 14 -7.60 -7.33 11.51
C SER A 14 -8.23 -6.21 10.69
N GLU A 15 -8.11 -4.97 11.15
CA GLU A 15 -8.56 -3.78 10.43
C GLU A 15 -7.79 -3.58 9.13
N TYR A 16 -6.47 -3.75 9.11
CA TYR A 16 -5.68 -3.68 7.88
C TYR A 16 -5.99 -4.82 6.91
N GLU A 17 -6.25 -6.02 7.42
CA GLU A 17 -6.64 -7.20 6.65
C GLU A 17 -7.97 -6.97 5.92
N HIS A 18 -9.02 -6.56 6.65
CA HIS A 18 -10.37 -6.36 6.12
C HIS A 18 -10.54 -5.02 5.39
N GLY A 19 -9.73 -4.02 5.72
CA GLY A 19 -9.86 -2.64 5.25
C GLY A 19 -10.75 -1.78 6.14
N PHE A 20 -10.58 -0.47 6.04
CA PHE A 20 -11.26 0.53 6.87
C PHE A 20 -11.38 1.88 6.17
N GLY A 21 -12.24 2.75 6.71
CA GLY A 21 -12.47 4.10 6.22
C GLY A 21 -13.61 4.21 5.21
N ASP A 22 -13.62 5.32 4.47
CA ASP A 22 -14.67 5.66 3.50
C ASP A 22 -14.08 5.82 2.10
N LEU A 23 -14.63 5.09 1.12
CA LEU A 23 -14.24 5.15 -0.28
C LEU A 23 -14.44 6.54 -0.92
N ASN A 24 -15.23 7.42 -0.30
CA ASN A 24 -15.40 8.81 -0.70
C ASN A 24 -14.45 9.77 0.04
N ALA A 25 -13.67 9.29 1.01
CA ALA A 25 -12.71 10.08 1.79
C ALA A 25 -11.39 9.31 1.99
N ASN A 26 -10.91 9.19 3.22
CA ASN A 26 -9.73 8.40 3.57
C ASN A 26 -10.12 6.93 3.79
N TYR A 27 -9.38 6.02 3.16
CA TYR A 27 -9.58 4.58 3.33
C TYR A 27 -8.31 3.78 3.08
N PHE A 28 -8.32 2.55 3.60
CA PHE A 28 -7.45 1.46 3.21
C PHE A 28 -8.32 0.30 2.70
N LEU A 29 -8.03 -0.22 1.51
CA LEU A 29 -8.91 -1.17 0.81
C LEU A 29 -9.06 -2.52 1.55
N GLY A 30 -8.01 -2.92 2.27
CA GLY A 30 -7.88 -4.22 2.92
C GLY A 30 -6.85 -5.10 2.21
N LEU A 31 -5.94 -5.70 2.97
CA LEU A 31 -4.87 -6.54 2.44
C LEU A 31 -5.42 -7.76 1.68
N ASP A 32 -6.53 -8.35 2.13
CA ASP A 32 -7.19 -9.45 1.43
C ASP A 32 -7.62 -9.08 0.02
N LYS A 33 -8.21 -7.89 -0.12
CA LYS A 33 -8.66 -7.39 -1.42
C LYS A 33 -7.48 -7.04 -2.31
N ILE A 34 -6.44 -6.42 -1.75
CA ILE A 34 -5.22 -6.08 -2.50
C ILE A 34 -4.51 -7.35 -2.98
N HIS A 35 -4.40 -8.37 -2.15
CA HIS A 35 -3.86 -9.68 -2.53
C HIS A 35 -4.69 -10.30 -3.66
N ALA A 36 -6.01 -10.39 -3.51
CA ALA A 36 -6.88 -10.98 -4.52
C ALA A 36 -6.77 -10.25 -5.88
N ILE A 37 -6.74 -8.91 -5.88
CA ILE A 37 -6.57 -8.10 -7.09
C ILE A 37 -5.22 -8.39 -7.74
N THR A 38 -4.12 -8.25 -6.98
CA THR A 38 -2.76 -8.35 -7.53
C THR A 38 -2.34 -9.76 -7.90
N HIS A 39 -2.97 -10.78 -7.32
CA HIS A 39 -2.73 -12.18 -7.70
C HIS A 39 -3.52 -12.60 -8.96
N SER A 40 -4.65 -11.94 -9.24
CA SER A 40 -5.51 -12.31 -10.38
C SER A 40 -4.90 -12.00 -11.75
N GLN A 41 -4.05 -10.97 -11.83
CA GLN A 41 -3.32 -10.58 -13.04
C GLN A 41 -2.19 -9.61 -12.66
N ALA A 42 -1.25 -9.38 -13.57
CA ALA A 42 -0.19 -8.39 -13.37
C ALA A 42 -0.78 -6.98 -13.23
N HIS A 43 -0.34 -6.25 -12.20
CA HIS A 43 -0.74 -4.88 -11.92
C HIS A 43 0.49 -3.99 -11.75
N GLU A 44 0.39 -2.75 -12.22
CA GLU A 44 1.34 -1.70 -11.89
C GLU A 44 0.91 -1.01 -10.58
N LEU A 45 1.87 -0.45 -9.85
CA LEU A 45 1.61 0.37 -8.66
C LEU A 45 1.97 1.82 -8.95
N ARG A 46 1.10 2.76 -8.56
CA ARG A 46 1.35 4.20 -8.65
C ARG A 46 1.01 4.86 -7.33
N PHE A 47 2.00 5.52 -6.73
CA PHE A 47 1.83 6.45 -5.63
C PHE A 47 1.70 7.86 -6.19
N GLU A 48 0.68 8.59 -5.74
CA GLU A 48 0.49 10.01 -6.01
C GLU A 48 0.64 10.78 -4.70
N LEU A 49 1.50 11.78 -4.70
CA LEU A 49 1.92 12.53 -3.53
C LEU A 49 1.75 14.03 -3.80
N GLU A 50 1.23 14.76 -2.82
CA GLU A 50 1.09 16.21 -2.85
C GLU A 50 1.66 16.78 -1.55
N ASP A 51 2.46 17.84 -1.65
CA ASP A 51 2.99 18.55 -0.48
C ASP A 51 2.09 19.72 -0.04
N PHE A 52 2.42 20.36 1.08
CA PHE A 52 1.65 21.51 1.61
C PHE A 52 1.75 22.77 0.73
N LYS A 53 2.57 22.78 -0.32
CA LYS A 53 2.69 23.85 -1.31
C LYS A 53 1.97 23.48 -2.62
N ASN A 54 1.20 22.39 -2.63
CA ASN A 54 0.51 21.83 -3.79
C ASN A 54 1.46 21.33 -4.90
N GLU A 55 2.72 21.01 -4.59
CA GLU A 55 3.59 20.31 -5.53
C GLU A 55 3.20 18.82 -5.58
N THR A 56 2.83 18.35 -6.77
CA THR A 56 2.49 16.94 -7.00
C THR A 56 3.69 16.16 -7.54
N ARG A 57 3.93 14.97 -7.00
CA ARG A 57 4.94 14.01 -7.48
C ARG A 57 4.35 12.61 -7.56
N PHE A 58 5.00 11.73 -8.32
CA PHE A 58 4.58 10.33 -8.40
C PHE A 58 5.78 9.37 -8.32
N ALA A 59 5.50 8.16 -7.85
CA ALA A 59 6.35 6.99 -7.96
C ALA A 59 5.54 5.85 -8.58
N LYS A 60 6.05 5.22 -9.64
CA LYS A 60 5.40 4.13 -10.35
C LYS A 60 6.32 2.89 -10.36
N TYR A 61 5.74 1.72 -10.22
CA TYR A 61 6.38 0.42 -10.41
C TYR A 61 5.62 -0.37 -11.46
N ASP A 62 6.33 -0.96 -12.42
CA ASP A 62 5.73 -1.70 -13.57
C ASP A 62 5.13 -3.07 -13.19
N SER A 63 5.33 -3.52 -11.95
CA SER A 63 4.71 -4.71 -11.39
C SER A 63 4.57 -4.58 -9.87
N PHE A 64 3.51 -5.16 -9.32
CA PHE A 64 3.19 -5.12 -7.90
C PHE A 64 2.30 -6.29 -7.50
N ALA A 65 2.70 -7.02 -6.46
CA ALA A 65 1.85 -8.00 -5.79
C ALA A 65 2.30 -8.24 -4.35
N ILE A 66 1.34 -8.61 -3.50
CA ILE A 66 1.57 -9.06 -2.12
C ILE A 66 1.17 -10.53 -1.97
N SER A 67 1.79 -11.23 -1.03
CA SER A 67 1.38 -12.60 -0.66
C SER A 67 0.06 -12.60 0.13
N ASN A 68 -0.38 -13.78 0.55
CA ASN A 68 -1.61 -13.95 1.32
C ASN A 68 -1.38 -13.74 2.83
N ALA A 69 -2.44 -13.91 3.64
CA ALA A 69 -2.38 -13.79 5.10
C ALA A 69 -1.41 -14.77 5.79
N GLN A 70 -1.27 -15.99 5.26
CA GLN A 70 -0.35 -17.02 5.80
C GLN A 70 1.10 -16.56 5.69
N ASP A 71 1.43 -15.91 4.58
CA ASP A 71 2.74 -15.33 4.27
C ASP A 71 2.83 -13.85 4.67
N LYS A 72 1.94 -13.39 5.56
CA LYS A 72 1.93 -12.05 6.16
C LYS A 72 1.93 -10.89 5.18
N TYR A 73 1.28 -11.08 4.03
CA TYR A 73 1.15 -10.06 2.98
C TYR A 73 2.50 -9.45 2.55
N GLU A 74 3.54 -10.28 2.53
CA GLU A 74 4.88 -9.94 2.02
C GLU A 74 4.81 -9.27 0.64
N LEU A 75 5.59 -8.21 0.45
CA LEU A 75 5.76 -7.55 -0.85
C LEU A 75 6.60 -8.44 -1.78
N THR A 76 5.93 -9.41 -2.40
CA THR A 76 6.57 -10.46 -3.22
C THR A 76 6.99 -9.98 -4.60
N VAL A 77 6.23 -9.05 -5.21
CA VAL A 77 6.55 -8.51 -6.53
C VAL A 77 6.58 -7.00 -6.45
N LEU A 78 7.70 -6.42 -6.86
CA LEU A 78 7.83 -4.98 -7.06
C LEU A 78 8.74 -4.74 -8.27
N GLY A 79 8.21 -4.00 -9.23
CA GLY A 79 8.82 -3.76 -10.54
C GLY A 79 9.96 -2.76 -10.58
N GLN A 80 10.27 -2.30 -11.80
CA GLN A 80 11.19 -1.18 -11.99
C GLN A 80 10.52 0.14 -11.62
N TYR A 81 11.25 0.98 -10.89
CA TYR A 81 10.81 2.31 -10.50
C TYR A 81 10.87 3.30 -11.68
N LEU A 82 9.85 4.15 -11.77
CA LEU A 82 9.82 5.36 -12.59
C LEU A 82 9.05 6.46 -11.83
N GLY A 83 9.60 7.66 -11.71
CA GLY A 83 8.87 8.74 -11.05
C GLY A 83 9.68 10.00 -10.75
N THR A 84 8.97 11.01 -10.25
CA THR A 84 9.51 12.31 -9.83
C THR A 84 9.61 12.47 -8.31
N ALA A 85 9.07 11.49 -7.56
CA ALA A 85 9.06 11.49 -6.09
C ALA A 85 10.36 10.95 -5.45
N GLY A 86 11.20 10.25 -6.23
CA GLY A 86 12.29 9.44 -5.71
C GLY A 86 11.82 8.03 -5.37
N ASP A 87 12.75 7.06 -5.38
CA ASP A 87 12.45 5.68 -5.03
C ASP A 87 12.62 5.46 -3.53
N SER A 88 11.49 5.49 -2.80
CA SER A 88 11.44 5.27 -1.36
C SER A 88 10.63 4.04 -0.98
N PHE A 89 10.32 3.15 -1.94
CA PHE A 89 9.51 1.95 -1.67
C PHE A 89 10.25 0.65 -2.01
N THR A 90 11.28 0.69 -2.87
CA THR A 90 12.03 -0.52 -3.26
C THR A 90 12.66 -1.27 -2.09
N TYR A 91 13.09 -0.56 -1.04
CA TYR A 91 13.71 -1.20 0.12
C TYR A 91 12.75 -2.09 0.93
N HIS A 92 11.43 -1.95 0.73
CA HIS A 92 10.43 -2.81 1.36
C HIS A 92 10.18 -4.12 0.59
N ARG A 93 10.85 -4.34 -0.55
CA ARG A 93 10.69 -5.57 -1.32
C ARG A 93 11.10 -6.77 -0.47
N GLY A 94 10.22 -7.76 -0.35
CA GLY A 94 10.42 -8.95 0.49
C GLY A 94 10.14 -8.72 1.97
N GLU A 95 9.75 -7.51 2.38
CA GLU A 95 9.31 -7.24 3.75
C GLU A 95 7.84 -7.67 3.92
N LYS A 96 7.52 -8.16 5.12
CA LYS A 96 6.16 -8.50 5.53
C LYS A 96 5.41 -7.28 6.03
N PHE A 97 4.09 -7.37 6.05
CA PHE A 97 3.27 -6.35 6.66
C PHE A 97 3.35 -6.44 8.19
N THR A 98 3.39 -5.30 8.87
CA THR A 98 3.48 -5.22 10.33
C THR A 98 2.51 -4.16 10.85
N THR A 99 1.85 -4.46 11.97
CA THR A 99 0.92 -3.56 12.68
C THR A 99 1.31 -3.48 14.15
N LYS A 100 0.63 -2.61 14.91
CA LYS A 100 0.90 -2.41 16.35
C LYS A 100 0.78 -3.67 17.20
N ASP A 101 0.04 -4.66 16.73
CA ASP A 101 -0.31 -5.91 17.39
C ASP A 101 0.25 -7.16 16.67
N SER A 102 1.01 -6.99 15.58
CA SER A 102 1.56 -8.08 14.76
C SER A 102 2.89 -7.65 14.14
N ASP A 103 4.00 -8.08 14.76
CA ASP A 103 5.39 -7.81 14.34
C ASP A 103 5.94 -9.00 13.55
N ASN A 104 6.34 -8.80 12.27
CA ASN A 104 6.61 -9.88 11.31
C ASN A 104 7.93 -9.77 10.55
#